data_AF-W8THG5-F1
#
_entry.id   AF-W8THG5-F1
#
_cell.length_a   1.000
_cell.length_b   1.000
_cell.length_c   1.000
_cell.angle_alpha   90.00
_cell.angle_beta   90.00
_cell.angle_gamma   90.00
#
_symmetry.space_group_name_H-M   'P 1'
#
loop_
_entity.id
_entity.type
_entity.pdbx_description
1 polymer ?
#
loop_
_entity_poly.entity_id
_entity_poly.type
_entity_poly.pdbx_seq_one_letter_code
_entity_poly.pdbx_strand_id
1 'polypeptide(L)' 'MEVKLIEKCFAYREGKCNILNVRECEGYECSFFKTWKQSKKDKKRALDRIRSLDRASQINIIQNYYVGKMKLLEKASE' A
#
# COMPACT_ATOMS: atom_id res chain seq x y z
N MET A 1 -1.09 7.80 -33.36
CA MET A 1 -0.59 8.13 -32.01
C MET A 1 -1.20 7.14 -31.04
N GLU A 2 -0.44 6.15 -30.60
CA GLU A 2 -0.90 5.26 -29.52
C GLU A 2 -1.01 6.06 -28.23
N VAL A 3 -2.22 6.22 -27.73
CA VAL A 3 -2.44 6.73 -26.38
C VAL A 3 -2.03 5.62 -25.43
N LYS A 4 -0.75 5.60 -25.08
CA LYS A 4 -0.23 4.76 -24.00
C LYS A 4 -1.02 5.15 -22.74
N LEU A 5 -1.93 4.28 -22.29
CA LEU A 5 -2.63 4.48 -21.02
C LEU A 5 -1.55 4.53 -19.94
N ILE A 6 -1.16 5.75 -19.55
CA ILE A 6 -0.29 5.96 -18.41
C ILE A 6 -1.12 5.52 -17.20
N GLU A 7 -0.82 4.34 -16.67
CA GLU A 7 -1.43 3.87 -15.43
C GLU A 7 -1.25 4.99 -14.39
N LYS A 8 -2.34 5.49 -13.82
CA LYS A 8 -2.24 6.59 -12.85
C LYS A 8 -1.68 6.06 -11.53
N CYS A 9 -0.86 6.87 -10.86
CA CYS A 9 -0.36 6.56 -9.51
C CYS A 9 -1.55 6.39 -8.53
N PHE A 10 -1.51 5.38 -7.65
CA PHE A 10 -2.59 5.09 -6.70
C PHE A 10 -2.85 6.23 -5.69
N ALA A 11 -1.82 7.05 -5.45
CA ALA A 11 -1.83 8.18 -4.52
C ALA A 11 -2.34 9.48 -5.15
N TYR A 12 -2.37 9.56 -6.49
CA TYR A 12 -2.78 10.77 -7.19
C TYR A 12 -4.31 10.81 -7.32
N ARG A 13 -4.96 11.70 -6.56
CA ARG A 13 -6.41 11.93 -6.60
C ARG A 13 -6.69 13.42 -6.44
N GLU A 14 -7.75 13.89 -7.08
CA GLU A 14 -8.17 15.31 -6.99
C GLU A 14 -7.05 16.29 -7.37
N GLY A 15 -6.24 15.93 -8.38
CA GLY A 15 -5.18 16.79 -8.89
C GLY A 15 -3.93 16.89 -8.01
N LYS A 16 -3.77 16.05 -6.98
CA LYS A 16 -2.58 16.05 -6.11
C LYS A 16 -2.22 14.67 -5.58
N CYS A 17 -1.00 14.54 -5.04
CA CYS A 17 -0.61 13.40 -4.23
C CYS A 17 -1.31 13.46 -2.86
N ASN A 18 -1.90 12.34 -2.42
CA ASN A 18 -2.57 12.24 -1.11
C ASN A 18 -1.74 11.51 -0.05
N ILE A 19 -0.48 11.18 -0.38
CA ILE A 19 0.44 10.49 0.53
C ILE A 19 1.57 11.43 0.97
N LEU A 20 2.11 12.21 0.04
CA LEU A 20 3.19 13.16 0.31
C LEU A 20 2.62 14.58 0.26
N ASN A 21 3.07 15.43 1.18
CA ASN A 21 2.73 16.86 1.22
C ASN A 21 3.73 17.72 0.42
N VAL A 22 4.63 17.07 -0.31
CA VAL A 22 5.72 17.70 -1.07
C VAL A 22 5.47 17.47 -2.57
N ARG A 23 5.78 18.45 -3.42
CA ARG A 23 5.44 18.44 -4.86
C ARG A 23 6.48 17.72 -5.73
N GLU A 24 7.60 17.33 -5.14
CA GLU A 24 8.72 16.59 -5.74
C GLU A 24 8.31 15.21 -6.25
N CYS A 25 7.08 14.77 -5.94
CA CYS A 25 6.48 13.51 -6.38
C CYS A 25 5.52 13.66 -7.57
N GLU A 26 5.40 14.85 -8.16
CA GLU A 26 4.55 15.10 -9.33
C GLU A 26 5.30 14.74 -10.64
N GLY A 27 4.59 14.12 -11.59
CA GLY A 27 5.14 13.75 -12.90
C GLY A 27 5.76 12.34 -12.97
N TYR A 28 6.50 12.09 -14.05
CA TYR A 28 7.04 10.76 -14.39
C TYR A 28 8.29 10.36 -13.60
N GLU A 29 8.93 11.31 -12.91
CA GLU A 29 10.18 11.09 -12.14
C GLU A 29 9.93 10.77 -10.66
N CYS A 30 8.68 10.59 -10.27
CA CYS A 30 8.33 10.23 -8.90
C CYS A 30 8.89 8.85 -8.55
N SER A 31 9.93 8.81 -7.71
CA SER A 31 10.52 7.57 -7.18
C SER A 31 9.55 6.73 -6.34
N PHE A 32 8.46 7.36 -5.87
CA PHE A 32 7.37 6.72 -5.13
C PHE A 32 6.20 6.29 -6.01
N PHE A 33 6.29 6.49 -7.32
CA PHE A 33 5.22 6.15 -8.25
C PHE A 33 4.87 4.66 -8.12
N LYS A 34 3.56 4.38 -8.00
CA LYS A 34 3.06 3.02 -7.93
C LYS A 34 1.64 2.94 -8.47
N THR A 35 1.36 1.91 -9.25
CA THR A 35 0.02 1.70 -9.79
C THR A 35 -0.87 1.02 -8.73
N TRP A 36 -2.18 1.07 -8.91
CA TRP A 36 -3.12 0.44 -7.97
C TRP A 36 -2.86 -1.06 -7.79
N LYS A 37 -2.51 -1.75 -8.87
CA LYS A 37 -2.19 -3.18 -8.88
C LYS A 37 -0.94 -3.47 -8.05
N GLN A 38 0.12 -2.68 -8.25
CA GLN A 38 1.36 -2.80 -7.49
C GLN A 38 1.14 -2.51 -6.00
N SER A 39 0.42 -1.42 -5.68
CA SER A 39 0.10 -1.06 -4.29
C SER A 39 -0.69 -2.16 -3.56
N LYS A 40 -1.69 -2.77 -4.22
CA LYS A 40 -2.42 -3.93 -3.67
C LYS A 40 -1.50 -5.14 -3.45
N LYS A 41 -0.63 -5.46 -4.42
CA LYS A 41 0.32 -6.58 -4.32
C LYS A 41 1.29 -6.40 -3.15
N ASP A 42 1.82 -5.20 -2.98
CA ASP A 42 2.75 -4.89 -1.89
C ASP A 42 2.07 -4.92 -0.53
N LYS A 43 0.83 -4.41 -0.41
CA LYS A 43 0.02 -4.53 0.80
C LYS A 43 -0.22 -5.99 1.18
N LYS A 44 -0.55 -6.85 0.20
CA LYS A 44 -0.70 -8.29 0.44
C LYS A 44 0.60 -8.90 0.96
N ARG A 45 1.73 -8.63 0.30
CA ARG A 45 3.05 -9.14 0.72
C ARG A 45 3.42 -8.71 2.14
N ALA A 46 3.15 -7.45 2.51
CA ALA A 46 3.40 -6.95 3.85
C ALA A 46 2.54 -7.69 4.90
N LEU A 47 1.25 -7.90 4.61
CA LEU A 47 0.37 -8.66 5.50
C LEU A 47 0.81 -10.11 5.63
N ASP A 48 1.21 -10.76 4.54
CA ASP A 48 1.72 -12.14 4.57
C ASP A 48 3.01 -12.24 5.41
N ARG A 49 3.89 -11.26 5.32
CA ARG A 49 5.08 -11.16 6.19
C ARG A 49 4.69 -11.00 7.65
N ILE A 50 3.73 -10.12 7.99
CA ILE A 50 3.23 -9.95 9.37
C ILE A 50 2.68 -11.28 9.90
N ARG A 51 1.87 -11.99 9.10
CA ARG A 51 1.31 -13.31 9.47
C ARG A 51 2.37 -14.40 9.70
N SER A 52 3.57 -14.25 9.14
CA SER A 52 4.68 -15.19 9.38
C SER A 52 5.46 -14.93 10.68
N LEU A 53 5.24 -13.79 11.36
CA LEU A 53 5.90 -13.48 12.63
C LEU A 53 5.26 -14.25 13.78
N ASP A 54 5.92 -14.27 14.94
CA ASP A 54 5.36 -14.81 16.18
C ASP A 54 4.12 -14.03 16.65
N ARG A 55 3.33 -14.65 17.53
CA ARG A 55 2.03 -14.11 17.94
C ARG A 55 2.16 -12.76 18.67
N ALA A 56 3.19 -12.56 19.47
CA ALA A 56 3.38 -11.31 20.21
C ALA A 56 3.71 -10.17 19.24
N SER A 57 4.63 -10.42 18.28
CA SER A 57 4.97 -9.46 17.22
C SER A 57 3.76 -9.10 16.36
N GLN A 58 2.94 -10.08 15.96
CA GLN A 58 1.70 -9.85 15.22
C GLN A 58 0.75 -8.91 15.96
N ILE A 59 0.46 -9.20 17.24
CA ILE A 59 -0.46 -8.41 18.07
C ILE A 59 0.07 -6.98 18.20
N ASN A 60 1.36 -6.82 18.53
CA ASN A 60 1.97 -5.51 18.71
C ASN A 60 1.87 -4.66 17.43
N ILE A 61 2.13 -5.25 16.25
CA ILE A 61 2.02 -4.54 14.97
C ILE A 61 0.57 -4.15 14.68
N ILE A 62 -0.40 -5.06 14.87
CA ILE A 62 -1.81 -4.78 14.59
C ILE A 62 -2.38 -3.71 15.52
N GLN A 63 -1.98 -3.70 16.79
CA GLN A 63 -2.41 -2.67 17.74
C GLN A 63 -1.85 -1.30 17.35
N ASN A 64 -0.54 -1.21 17.07
CA ASN A 64 0.10 0.08 16.79
C ASN A 64 -0.23 0.67 15.41
N TYR A 65 -0.31 -0.17 14.36
CA TYR A 65 -0.42 0.32 12.98
C TYR A 65 -1.79 0.06 12.33
N TYR A 66 -2.61 -0.81 12.91
CA TYR A 66 -3.91 -1.18 12.34
C TYR A 66 -5.07 -0.99 13.33
N VAL A 67 -4.88 -0.25 14.41
CA VAL A 67 -5.91 0.10 15.39
C VAL A 67 -6.64 -1.15 15.91
N GLY A 68 -5.89 -2.22 16.16
CA GLY A 68 -6.44 -3.46 16.70
C GLY A 68 -7.32 -4.27 15.73
N LYS A 69 -7.26 -4.03 14.41
CA LYS A 69 -7.99 -4.82 13.39
C LYS A 69 -7.45 -6.24 13.26
N MET A 70 -7.73 -7.09 14.25
CA MET A 70 -7.24 -8.47 14.36
C MET A 70 -7.63 -9.36 13.18
N LYS A 71 -8.75 -9.04 12.49
CA LYS A 71 -9.20 -9.72 11.27
C LYS A 71 -8.15 -9.76 10.16
N LEU A 72 -7.16 -8.85 10.17
CA LEU A 72 -6.07 -8.86 9.20
C LEU A 72 -5.12 -10.06 9.35
N LEU A 73 -5.11 -10.68 10.54
CA LEU A 73 -4.31 -11.87 10.84
C LEU A 73 -5.03 -13.17 10.48
N GLU A 74 -6.34 -13.11 10.23
CA GLU A 74 -7.09 -14.25 9.71
C GLU A 74 -6.52 -14.59 8.33
N LYS A 75 -6.18 -15.87 8.13
CA LYS A 75 -5.86 -16.36 6.78
C LYS A 75 -7.12 -16.18 5.93
N ALA A 76 -6.95 -15.81 4.66
CA ALA A 76 -8.05 -15.96 3.72
C ALA A 76 -8.39 -17.46 3.70
N SER A 77 -9.59 -17.82 4.16
CA SER A 77 -10.15 -19.14 3.98
C SER A 77 -10.13 -19.44 2.48
N GLU A 78 -9.44 -20.52 2.10
CA GLU A 78 -9.39 -21.06 0.74
C GLU A 78 -10.76 -21.52 0.25
#